data_AF-A0A6J1M5M7-F1
#
_entry.id   AF-A0A6J1M5M7-F1
#
_cell.length_a   1.000
_cell.length_b   1.000
_cell.length_c   1.000
_cell.angle_alpha   90.00
_cell.angle_beta   90.00
_cell.angle_gamma   90.00
#
_symmetry.space_group_name_H-M   'P 1'
#
loop_
_entity.id
_entity.type
_entity.pdbx_description
1 polymer ?
#
loop_
_entity_poly.entity_id
_entity_poly.type
_entity_poly.pdbx_seq_one_letter_code
_entity_poly.pdbx_strand_id
1 'polypeptide(L)'
;MATSTAATNSLFKSVFGALRTLLHLTAAVQFTYGIYYDYKYVEFPTQTNPNSKLIYHPFGGKFKYLTFLDAIIQALYYIVSLVNDFVGTNELVPRRAPAIRQFKDWLLSTLAFPVALNVGITFWTLYAIDRELVFPKVLDPVFPSWLNHVLHTNIVVFIVLEMFTSYRAYPSRAKGLTGLAIFMGSYLVWIHIIKHYSNVWVYPVLEVLQLPQRIVFFVAVLGFTFALYLLGEFINNVVWAKEVKLSQRKSN
;
A
#
# COMPACT_ATOMS: atom_id res chain seq x y z
N MET A 1 13.68 30.94 -32.06
CA MET A 1 12.71 30.71 -30.95
C MET A 1 12.27 29.25 -30.83
N ALA A 2 11.79 28.57 -31.90
CA ALA A 2 11.29 27.20 -31.84
C ALA A 2 12.28 26.12 -31.32
N THR A 3 13.58 26.30 -31.56
CA THR A 3 14.65 25.38 -31.12
C THR A 3 14.89 25.43 -29.61
N SER A 4 14.78 26.60 -28.98
CA SER A 4 14.95 26.75 -27.52
C SER A 4 13.81 26.09 -26.74
N THR A 5 12.57 26.18 -27.24
CA THR A 5 11.39 25.59 -26.61
C THR A 5 11.41 24.06 -26.68
N ALA A 6 11.90 23.50 -27.78
CA ALA A 6 12.07 22.04 -27.95
C ALA A 6 13.14 21.47 -27.00
N ALA A 7 14.29 22.15 -26.87
CA ALA A 7 15.36 21.76 -25.95
C ALA A 7 14.91 21.81 -24.48
N THR A 8 14.19 22.87 -24.11
CA THR A 8 13.65 23.04 -22.75
C THR A 8 12.65 21.92 -22.41
N ASN A 9 11.73 21.60 -23.33
CA ASN A 9 10.77 20.50 -23.16
C ASN A 9 11.43 19.11 -23.06
N SER A 10 12.55 18.89 -23.75
CA SER A 10 13.33 17.65 -23.66
C SER A 10 13.99 17.49 -22.28
N LEU A 11 14.62 18.56 -21.79
CA LEU A 11 15.25 18.58 -20.47
C LEU A 11 14.24 18.34 -19.35
N PHE A 12 13.09 19.02 -19.36
CA PHE A 12 12.03 18.81 -18.36
C PHE A 12 11.53 17.36 -18.33
N LYS A 13 11.33 16.74 -19.50
CA LYS A 13 10.92 15.32 -19.58
C LYS A 13 11.99 14.39 -19.04
N SER A 14 13.27 14.67 -19.31
CA SER A 14 14.39 13.87 -18.83
C SER A 14 14.54 13.97 -17.31
N VAL A 15 14.48 15.18 -16.75
CA VAL A 15 14.54 15.43 -15.30
C VAL A 15 13.36 14.78 -14.58
N PHE A 16 12.15 14.93 -15.12
CA PHE A 16 10.95 14.31 -14.53
C PHE A 16 11.02 12.77 -14.56
N GLY A 17 11.53 12.20 -15.66
CA GLY A 17 11.80 10.76 -15.75
C GLY A 17 12.80 10.28 -14.70
N ALA A 18 13.91 11.00 -14.52
CA ALA A 18 14.93 10.68 -13.51
C ALA A 18 14.39 10.77 -12.08
N LEU A 19 13.59 11.80 -11.76
CA LEU A 19 12.95 11.95 -10.45
C LEU A 19 11.98 10.79 -10.15
N ARG A 20 11.19 10.36 -11.13
CA ARG A 20 10.33 9.19 -10.98
C ARG A 20 11.15 7.92 -10.72
N THR A 21 12.20 7.68 -11.50
CA THR A 21 13.05 6.49 -11.31
C THR A 21 13.74 6.52 -9.95
N LEU A 22 14.17 7.70 -9.47
CA LEU A 22 14.71 7.86 -8.12
C LEU A 22 13.66 7.54 -7.05
N LEU A 23 12.42 8.04 -7.19
CA LEU A 23 11.31 7.71 -6.29
C LEU A 23 11.09 6.19 -6.22
N HIS A 24 11.01 5.52 -7.37
CA HIS A 24 10.83 4.07 -7.42
C HIS A 24 11.99 3.32 -6.75
N LEU A 25 13.23 3.71 -7.01
CA LEU A 25 14.41 3.10 -6.41
C LEU A 25 14.43 3.29 -4.89
N THR A 26 14.21 4.51 -4.40
CA THR A 26 14.19 4.81 -2.96
C THR A 26 13.09 4.04 -2.25
N ALA A 27 11.88 4.01 -2.83
CA ALA A 27 10.76 3.27 -2.27
C ALA A 27 11.03 1.76 -2.24
N ALA A 28 11.53 1.18 -3.33
CA ALA A 28 11.88 -0.23 -3.41
C ALA A 28 12.90 -0.61 -2.34
N VAL A 29 14.00 0.15 -2.22
CA VAL A 29 15.04 -0.10 -1.20
C VAL A 29 14.45 0.03 0.21
N GLN A 30 13.70 1.10 0.49
CA GLN A 30 13.16 1.35 1.82
C GLN A 30 12.18 0.26 2.26
N PHE A 31 11.21 -0.11 1.43
CA PHE A 31 10.20 -1.10 1.81
C PHE A 31 10.80 -2.51 1.86
N THR A 32 11.69 -2.88 0.93
CA THR A 32 12.41 -4.16 1.02
C THR A 32 13.27 -4.25 2.29
N TYR A 33 13.97 -3.17 2.64
CA TYR A 33 14.75 -3.13 3.88
C TYR A 33 13.86 -3.18 5.12
N GLY A 34 12.73 -2.45 5.13
CA GLY A 34 11.75 -2.50 6.22
C GLY A 34 11.19 -3.91 6.45
N ILE A 35 10.82 -4.61 5.38
CA ILE A 35 10.37 -6.02 5.44
C ILE A 35 11.47 -6.91 5.99
N TYR A 36 12.69 -6.80 5.46
CA TYR A 36 13.83 -7.57 5.92
C TYR A 36 14.09 -7.34 7.41
N TYR A 37 14.08 -6.08 7.85
CA TYR A 37 14.36 -5.74 9.24
C TYR A 37 13.27 -6.26 10.18
N ASP A 38 11.99 -6.03 9.86
CA ASP A 38 10.87 -6.54 10.65
C ASP A 38 10.90 -8.07 10.75
N TYR A 39 11.20 -8.75 9.64
CA TYR A 39 11.27 -10.20 9.63
C TYR A 39 12.47 -10.76 10.41
N LYS A 40 13.63 -10.10 10.32
CA LYS A 40 14.90 -10.64 10.83
C LYS A 40 15.21 -10.23 12.28
N TYR A 41 14.84 -9.02 12.69
CA TYR A 41 15.30 -8.42 13.95
C TYR A 41 14.18 -8.10 14.94
N VAL A 42 12.93 -7.97 14.48
CA VAL A 42 11.82 -7.64 15.36
C VAL A 42 11.17 -8.91 15.89
N GLU A 43 11.44 -9.21 17.16
CA GLU A 43 10.85 -10.33 17.87
C GLU A 43 9.83 -9.82 18.87
N PHE A 44 8.57 -10.25 18.73
CA PHE A 44 7.54 -9.83 19.68
C PHE A 44 7.70 -10.62 20.96
N PRO A 45 7.56 -9.98 22.13
CA PRO A 45 7.68 -10.67 23.40
C PRO A 45 6.65 -11.79 23.49
N THR A 46 7.14 -13.02 23.62
CA THR A 46 6.31 -14.17 24.01
C THR A 46 6.07 -14.08 25.52
N GLN A 47 4.92 -14.58 25.98
CA GLN A 47 4.60 -14.50 27.40
C GLN A 47 5.66 -15.20 28.25
N THR A 48 6.22 -14.46 29.21
CA THR A 48 7.07 -14.97 30.29
C THR A 48 6.27 -15.28 31.56
N ASN A 49 5.03 -14.79 31.68
CA ASN A 49 4.17 -14.98 32.86
C ASN A 49 2.81 -15.61 32.47
N PRO A 50 2.46 -16.79 33.01
CA PRO A 50 1.21 -17.51 32.70
C PRO A 50 -0.08 -16.80 33.14
N ASN A 51 0.00 -15.78 34.00
CA ASN A 51 -1.16 -15.00 34.45
C ASN A 51 -1.42 -13.73 33.61
N SER A 52 -0.58 -13.44 32.61
CA SER A 52 -0.79 -12.29 31.72
C SER A 52 -1.78 -12.64 30.61
N LYS A 53 -2.57 -11.67 30.12
CA LYS A 53 -3.43 -11.87 28.94
C LYS A 53 -2.56 -12.08 27.70
N LEU A 54 -2.86 -13.05 26.84
CA LEU A 54 -2.07 -13.33 25.64
C LEU A 54 -2.28 -12.21 24.62
N ILE A 55 -1.32 -11.29 24.55
CA ILE A 55 -1.33 -10.17 23.59
C ILE A 55 -0.80 -10.65 22.23
N TYR A 56 0.07 -11.66 22.22
CA TYR A 56 0.71 -12.19 21.02
C TYR A 56 0.81 -13.72 21.06
N HIS A 57 0.51 -14.37 19.93
CA HIS A 57 0.74 -15.80 19.71
C HIS A 57 1.60 -15.97 18.44
N PRO A 58 2.56 -16.90 18.36
CA PRO A 58 3.46 -17.02 17.19
C PRO A 58 2.76 -17.47 15.90
N PHE A 59 1.60 -18.14 15.99
CA PHE A 59 0.85 -18.61 14.82
C PHE A 59 0.58 -17.50 13.80
N GLY A 60 0.89 -17.76 12.53
CA GLY A 60 0.79 -16.82 11.42
C GLY A 60 1.97 -15.86 11.25
N GLY A 61 2.91 -15.81 12.20
CA GLY A 61 4.13 -15.00 12.11
C GLY A 61 3.86 -13.53 11.76
N LYS A 62 4.74 -12.90 10.97
CA LYS A 62 4.54 -11.52 10.49
C LYS A 62 3.39 -11.38 9.49
N PHE A 63 3.10 -12.44 8.73
CA PHE A 63 2.05 -12.49 7.71
C PHE A 63 0.62 -12.39 8.25
N LYS A 64 0.42 -12.39 9.57
CA LYS A 64 -0.87 -12.07 10.16
C LYS A 64 -1.24 -10.59 10.02
N TYR A 65 -0.25 -9.69 9.96
CA TYR A 65 -0.47 -8.25 9.98
C TYR A 65 -0.69 -7.72 8.57
N LEU A 66 -1.77 -6.98 8.37
CA LEU A 66 -2.07 -6.33 7.09
C LEU A 66 -0.98 -5.34 6.72
N THR A 67 -0.40 -4.66 7.72
CA THR A 67 0.77 -3.80 7.57
C THR A 67 1.94 -4.51 6.89
N PHE A 68 2.26 -5.74 7.30
CA PHE A 68 3.37 -6.50 6.71
C PHE A 68 3.04 -6.95 5.28
N LEU A 69 1.80 -7.37 5.03
CA LEU A 69 1.31 -7.70 3.69
C LEU A 69 1.32 -6.48 2.76
N ASP A 70 0.91 -5.32 3.25
CA ASP A 70 0.95 -4.06 2.50
C ASP A 70 2.39 -3.65 2.18
N ALA A 71 3.32 -3.77 3.13
CA ALA A 71 4.74 -3.51 2.86
C ALA A 71 5.26 -4.38 1.71
N ILE A 72 4.90 -5.67 1.66
CA ILE A 72 5.23 -6.57 0.55
C ILE A 72 4.61 -6.07 -0.77
N ILE A 73 3.35 -5.64 -0.74
CA ILE A 73 2.67 -5.07 -1.91
C ILE A 73 3.39 -3.80 -2.39
N GLN A 74 3.77 -2.90 -1.48
CA GLN A 74 4.52 -1.69 -1.81
C GLN A 74 5.88 -2.02 -2.41
N ALA A 75 6.66 -2.91 -1.77
CA ALA A 75 7.95 -3.34 -2.29
C ALA A 75 7.82 -3.96 -3.69
N LEU A 76 6.87 -4.88 -3.88
CA LEU A 76 6.60 -5.48 -5.19
C LEU A 76 6.22 -4.42 -6.23
N TYR A 77 5.33 -3.49 -5.87
CA TYR A 77 4.89 -2.43 -6.75
C TYR A 77 6.04 -1.53 -7.21
N TYR A 78 6.88 -1.08 -6.28
CA TYR A 78 8.00 -0.20 -6.62
C TYR A 78 9.13 -0.92 -7.35
N ILE A 79 9.38 -2.21 -7.07
CA ILE A 79 10.29 -3.04 -7.86
C ILE A 79 9.80 -3.18 -9.29
N VAL A 80 8.52 -3.53 -9.49
CA VAL A 80 7.92 -3.64 -10.82
C VAL A 80 7.94 -2.30 -11.55
N SER A 81 7.70 -1.20 -10.83
CA SER A 81 7.75 0.15 -11.38
C SER A 81 9.15 0.55 -11.81
N LEU A 82 10.16 0.22 -11.00
CA LEU A 82 11.56 0.44 -11.32
C LEU A 82 11.98 -0.37 -12.55
N VAL A 83 11.62 -1.65 -12.62
CA VAL A 83 11.91 -2.47 -13.81
C VAL A 83 11.20 -1.90 -15.05
N ASN A 84 9.93 -1.48 -14.92
CA ASN A 84 9.19 -0.85 -16.02
C ASN A 84 9.85 0.44 -16.53
N ASP A 85 10.57 1.18 -15.69
CA ASP A 85 11.28 2.37 -16.14
C ASP A 85 12.42 2.07 -17.13
N PHE A 86 13.00 0.87 -17.08
CA PHE A 86 14.09 0.46 -17.96
C PHE A 86 13.62 -0.39 -19.14
N VAL A 87 12.64 -1.28 -18.94
CA VAL A 87 12.24 -2.27 -19.96
C VAL A 87 10.80 -2.07 -20.47
N GLY A 88 10.02 -1.24 -19.80
CA GLY A 88 8.62 -1.01 -20.09
C GLY A 88 8.38 0.31 -20.81
N THR A 89 7.20 0.88 -20.59
CA THR A 89 6.85 2.22 -21.07
C THR A 89 6.10 2.98 -20.01
N ASN A 90 6.27 4.29 -20.01
CA ASN A 90 5.50 5.22 -19.20
C ASN A 90 4.78 6.25 -20.08
N GLU A 91 4.59 5.95 -21.36
CA GLU A 91 3.67 6.69 -22.21
C GLU A 91 2.26 6.67 -21.60
N LEU A 92 1.54 7.79 -21.74
CA LEU A 92 0.19 7.94 -21.18
C LEU A 92 -0.82 7.04 -21.89
N VAL A 93 -0.72 6.98 -23.23
CA VAL A 93 -1.61 6.19 -24.09
C VAL A 93 -0.76 5.37 -25.05
N PRO A 94 -0.11 4.29 -24.58
CA PRO A 94 0.69 3.43 -25.44
C PRO A 94 -0.22 2.67 -26.39
N ARG A 95 0.17 2.54 -27.66
CA ARG A 95 -0.60 1.77 -28.67
C ARG A 95 -0.78 0.30 -28.25
N ARG A 96 0.23 -0.28 -27.60
CA ARG A 96 0.20 -1.62 -27.00
C ARG A 96 0.99 -1.63 -25.71
N ALA A 97 0.31 -1.59 -24.57
CA ALA A 97 0.98 -1.64 -23.28
C ALA A 97 1.65 -3.03 -23.07
N PRO A 98 2.94 -3.08 -22.70
CA PRO A 98 3.61 -4.34 -22.35
C PRO A 98 3.02 -4.93 -21.05
N ALA A 99 3.17 -6.24 -20.86
CA ALA A 99 2.60 -6.95 -19.71
C ALA A 99 3.05 -6.35 -18.36
N ILE A 100 4.32 -5.94 -18.24
CA ILE A 100 4.84 -5.30 -17.03
C ILE A 100 4.10 -4.00 -16.70
N ARG A 101 3.74 -3.19 -17.71
CA ARG A 101 2.96 -1.96 -17.55
C ARG A 101 1.53 -2.27 -17.11
N GLN A 102 0.89 -3.26 -17.73
CA GLN A 102 -0.47 -3.67 -17.35
C GLN A 102 -0.52 -4.21 -15.92
N PHE A 103 0.46 -5.03 -15.53
CA PHE A 103 0.56 -5.56 -14.18
C PHE A 103 0.83 -4.45 -13.17
N LYS A 104 1.77 -3.54 -13.45
CA LYS A 104 2.05 -2.36 -12.62
C LYS A 104 0.80 -1.52 -12.37
N ASP A 105 0.04 -1.24 -13.44
CA ASP A 105 -1.15 -0.40 -13.37
C ASP A 105 -2.24 -1.08 -12.55
N TRP A 106 -2.48 -2.38 -12.78
CA TRP A 106 -3.42 -3.17 -11.98
C TRP A 106 -2.99 -3.25 -10.52
N LEU A 107 -1.70 -3.47 -10.24
CA LEU A 107 -1.17 -3.63 -8.89
C LEU A 107 -1.33 -2.34 -8.08
N LEU A 108 -1.03 -1.18 -8.69
CA LEU A 108 -1.28 0.11 -8.03
C LEU A 108 -2.76 0.29 -7.73
N SER A 109 -3.60 0.23 -8.77
CA SER A 109 -5.00 0.60 -8.68
C SER A 109 -5.76 -0.31 -7.71
N THR A 110 -5.46 -1.60 -7.77
CA THR A 110 -6.24 -2.64 -7.10
C THR A 110 -5.76 -2.87 -5.68
N LEU A 111 -4.45 -2.85 -5.44
CA LEU A 111 -3.87 -3.24 -4.15
C LEU A 111 -3.07 -2.10 -3.53
N ALA A 112 -1.98 -1.66 -4.16
CA ALA A 112 -0.98 -0.82 -3.50
C ALA A 112 -1.55 0.52 -3.01
N PHE A 113 -2.38 1.21 -3.80
CA PHE A 113 -2.98 2.48 -3.40
C PHE A 113 -4.05 2.33 -2.30
N PRO A 114 -5.15 1.56 -2.52
CA PRO A 114 -6.22 1.48 -1.52
C PRO A 114 -5.76 0.81 -0.22
N VAL A 115 -4.88 -0.19 -0.27
CA VAL A 115 -4.40 -0.88 0.93
C VAL A 115 -3.45 0.01 1.74
N ALA A 116 -2.52 0.73 1.12
CA ALA A 116 -1.62 1.64 1.85
C ALA A 116 -2.37 2.75 2.58
N LEU A 117 -3.34 3.37 1.91
CA LEU A 117 -4.19 4.40 2.52
C LEU A 117 -5.02 3.81 3.66
N ASN A 118 -5.60 2.61 3.48
CA ASN A 118 -6.34 1.94 4.53
C ASN A 118 -5.46 1.64 5.74
N VAL A 119 -4.29 1.03 5.54
CA VAL A 119 -3.34 0.68 6.61
C VAL A 119 -2.89 1.94 7.35
N GLY A 120 -2.39 2.95 6.62
CA GLY A 120 -1.88 4.17 7.25
C GLY A 120 -2.96 4.95 7.99
N ILE A 121 -4.09 5.22 7.35
CA ILE A 121 -5.17 6.04 7.96
C ILE A 121 -5.79 5.31 9.15
N THR A 122 -6.13 4.03 9.01
CA THR A 122 -6.72 3.25 10.10
C THR A 122 -5.76 3.12 11.27
N PHE A 123 -4.48 2.84 11.01
CA PHE A 123 -3.45 2.77 12.04
C PHE A 123 -3.33 4.08 12.82
N TRP A 124 -3.09 5.21 12.15
CA TRP A 124 -2.89 6.49 12.84
C TRP A 124 -4.16 7.00 13.52
N THR A 125 -5.34 6.70 12.98
CA THR A 125 -6.62 7.01 13.63
C THR A 125 -6.77 6.24 14.93
N LEU A 126 -6.59 4.92 14.90
CA LEU A 126 -6.65 4.11 16.12
C LEU A 126 -5.55 4.51 17.11
N TYR A 127 -4.34 4.77 16.62
CA TYR A 127 -3.22 5.21 17.44
C TYR A 127 -3.51 6.52 18.18
N ALA A 128 -4.14 7.49 17.50
CA ALA A 128 -4.51 8.77 18.08
C ALA A 128 -5.68 8.68 19.07
N ILE A 129 -6.62 7.76 18.85
CA ILE A 129 -7.73 7.51 19.80
C ILE A 129 -7.19 6.81 21.05
N ASP A 130 -6.55 5.66 20.86
CA ASP A 130 -5.85 4.91 21.89
C ASP A 130 -4.87 3.92 21.22
N ARG A 131 -3.58 4.20 21.35
CA ARG A 131 -2.51 3.34 20.80
C ARG A 131 -2.59 1.89 21.23
N GLU A 132 -3.14 1.56 22.40
CA GLU A 132 -3.26 0.17 22.86
C GLU A 132 -4.18 -0.67 21.96
N LEU A 133 -5.03 -0.03 21.13
CA LEU A 133 -5.92 -0.70 20.19
C LEU A 133 -5.18 -1.28 18.96
N VAL A 134 -3.99 -0.77 18.62
CA VAL A 134 -3.28 -1.12 17.38
C VAL A 134 -1.78 -1.33 17.57
N PHE A 135 -1.14 -0.58 18.48
CA PHE A 135 0.30 -0.62 18.78
C PHE A 135 0.57 -0.43 20.29
N PRO A 136 0.37 -1.50 21.10
CA PRO A 136 0.56 -1.47 22.55
C PRO A 136 1.98 -1.11 22.99
N LYS A 137 2.14 -0.44 24.15
CA LYS A 137 3.50 -0.02 24.63
C LYS A 137 4.50 -1.13 24.84
N VAL A 138 4.03 -2.36 25.02
CA VAL A 138 4.92 -3.52 25.16
C VAL A 138 5.78 -3.76 23.90
N LEU A 139 5.40 -3.20 22.75
CA LEU A 139 6.15 -3.30 21.50
C LEU A 139 7.26 -2.26 21.35
N ASP A 140 7.24 -1.16 22.12
CA ASP A 140 8.22 -0.06 21.99
C ASP A 140 9.69 -0.53 22.10
N PRO A 141 10.06 -1.47 22.99
CA PRO A 141 11.45 -1.92 23.12
C PRO A 141 11.96 -2.75 21.93
N VAL A 142 11.06 -3.37 21.17
CA VAL A 142 11.41 -4.33 20.09
C VAL A 142 11.09 -3.78 18.70
N PHE A 143 10.26 -2.75 18.61
CA PHE A 143 9.76 -2.21 17.36
C PHE A 143 10.18 -0.74 17.19
N PRO A 144 11.25 -0.47 16.43
CA PRO A 144 11.80 0.87 16.36
C PRO A 144 10.88 1.85 15.64
N SER A 145 10.88 3.11 16.09
CA SER A 145 10.02 4.17 15.55
C SER A 145 10.20 4.39 14.04
N TRP A 146 11.42 4.32 13.51
CA TRP A 146 11.66 4.47 12.08
C TRP A 146 10.94 3.39 11.27
N LEU A 147 10.92 2.14 11.76
CA LEU A 147 10.23 1.04 11.10
C LEU A 147 8.73 1.27 11.15
N ASN A 148 8.22 1.80 12.26
CA ASN A 148 6.80 2.15 12.39
C ASN A 148 6.39 3.17 11.32
N HIS A 149 7.22 4.19 11.08
CA HIS A 149 6.98 5.15 10.00
C HIS A 149 7.14 4.52 8.61
N VAL A 150 8.13 3.65 8.38
CA VAL A 150 8.25 2.93 7.10
C VAL A 150 6.97 2.17 6.79
N LEU A 151 6.41 1.48 7.78
CA LEU A 151 5.26 0.59 7.59
C LEU A 151 3.88 1.27 7.67
N HIS A 152 3.74 2.46 8.27
CA HIS A 152 2.43 3.11 8.45
C HIS A 152 2.34 4.55 7.93
N THR A 153 3.46 5.23 7.71
CA THR A 153 3.48 6.60 7.17
C THR A 153 4.02 6.63 5.75
N ASN A 154 5.19 6.04 5.53
CA ASN A 154 5.90 6.15 4.26
C ASN A 154 5.14 5.41 3.15
N ILE A 155 4.47 4.30 3.45
CA ILE A 155 3.55 3.64 2.50
C ILE A 155 2.54 4.63 1.89
N VAL A 156 1.96 5.54 2.70
CA VAL A 156 1.02 6.56 2.25
C VAL A 156 1.75 7.67 1.49
N VAL A 157 2.86 8.16 2.02
CA VAL A 157 3.61 9.26 1.40
C VAL A 157 4.08 8.87 -0.01
N PHE A 158 4.74 7.72 -0.14
CA PHE A 158 5.27 7.26 -1.41
C PHE A 158 4.14 6.97 -2.41
N ILE A 159 3.06 6.32 -1.99
CA ILE A 159 1.97 5.97 -2.92
C ILE A 159 1.19 7.20 -3.38
N VAL A 160 1.07 8.23 -2.53
CA VAL A 160 0.48 9.51 -2.91
C VAL A 160 1.41 10.25 -3.88
N LEU A 161 2.72 10.32 -3.60
CA LEU A 161 3.69 10.89 -4.55
C LEU A 161 3.62 10.20 -5.91
N GLU A 162 3.49 8.88 -5.92
CA GLU A 162 3.37 8.09 -7.14
C GLU A 162 2.17 8.49 -8.01
N MET A 163 1.04 8.84 -7.39
CA MET A 163 -0.15 9.31 -8.12
C MET A 163 0.09 10.60 -8.90
N PHE A 164 0.99 11.45 -8.41
CA PHE A 164 1.35 12.72 -9.03
C PHE A 164 2.55 12.63 -9.97
N THR A 165 3.38 11.60 -9.86
CA THR A 165 4.55 11.41 -10.73
C THR A 165 4.27 10.50 -11.92
N SER A 166 3.27 9.61 -11.83
CA SER A 166 3.00 8.65 -12.89
C SER A 166 1.52 8.33 -13.12
N TYR A 167 1.03 8.57 -14.35
CA TYR A 167 -0.30 8.13 -14.78
C TYR A 167 -0.46 6.61 -14.78
N ARG A 168 -1.68 6.14 -14.48
CA ARG A 168 -2.02 4.71 -14.43
C ARG A 168 -3.34 4.45 -15.15
N ALA A 169 -3.34 3.46 -16.03
CA ALA A 169 -4.58 3.00 -16.66
C ALA A 169 -5.32 2.07 -15.69
N TYR A 170 -6.30 2.61 -14.97
CA TYR A 170 -7.14 1.80 -14.09
C TYR A 170 -7.85 0.70 -14.91
N PRO A 171 -7.92 -0.55 -14.39
CA PRO A 171 -8.74 -1.58 -15.00
C PRO A 171 -10.22 -1.17 -14.92
N SER A 172 -11.11 -1.92 -15.60
CA SER A 172 -12.54 -1.72 -15.36
C SER A 172 -12.86 -1.87 -13.88
N ARG A 173 -13.73 -1.00 -13.35
CA ARG A 173 -14.08 -0.98 -11.91
C ARG A 173 -14.41 -2.36 -11.36
N ALA A 174 -15.18 -3.15 -12.12
CA ALA A 174 -15.50 -4.53 -11.73
C ALA A 174 -14.24 -5.39 -11.55
N LYS A 175 -13.28 -5.35 -12.48
CA LYS A 175 -12.04 -6.14 -12.37
C LYS A 175 -11.17 -5.67 -11.19
N GLY A 176 -11.00 -4.36 -11.03
CA GLY A 176 -10.22 -3.80 -9.92
C GLY A 176 -10.86 -4.10 -8.56
N LEU A 177 -12.14 -3.80 -8.39
CA LEU A 177 -12.85 -4.06 -7.14
C LEU A 177 -12.96 -5.56 -6.81
N THR A 178 -13.13 -6.43 -7.81
CA THR A 178 -13.10 -7.89 -7.57
C THR A 178 -11.73 -8.34 -7.06
N GLY A 179 -10.63 -7.85 -7.65
CA GLY A 179 -9.28 -8.17 -7.16
C GLY A 179 -9.05 -7.71 -5.72
N LEU A 180 -9.48 -6.49 -5.40
CA LEU A 180 -9.39 -5.93 -4.06
C LEU A 180 -10.28 -6.70 -3.05
N ALA A 181 -11.50 -7.08 -3.47
CA ALA A 181 -12.42 -7.85 -2.65
C ALA A 181 -11.88 -9.25 -2.35
N ILE A 182 -11.27 -9.92 -3.33
CA ILE A 182 -10.60 -11.22 -3.12
C ILE A 182 -9.47 -11.06 -2.10
N PHE A 183 -8.59 -10.08 -2.27
CA PHE A 183 -7.49 -9.84 -1.33
C PHE A 183 -7.99 -9.56 0.10
N MET A 184 -8.89 -8.58 0.27
CA MET A 184 -9.40 -8.18 1.57
C MET A 184 -10.26 -9.26 2.23
N GLY A 185 -11.07 -9.97 1.44
CA GLY A 185 -11.84 -11.12 1.90
C GLY A 185 -10.94 -12.27 2.36
N SER A 186 -9.86 -12.55 1.62
CA SER A 186 -8.89 -13.58 2.00
C SER A 186 -8.16 -13.21 3.30
N TYR A 187 -7.81 -11.94 3.46
CA TYR A 187 -7.22 -11.44 4.70
C TYR A 187 -8.21 -11.54 5.88
N LEU A 188 -9.48 -11.21 5.66
CA LEU A 188 -10.52 -11.36 6.69
C LEU A 188 -10.68 -12.83 7.12
N VAL A 189 -10.71 -13.76 6.17
CA VAL A 189 -10.72 -15.20 6.48
C VAL A 189 -9.47 -15.59 7.28
N TRP A 190 -8.29 -15.10 6.87
CA TRP A 190 -7.02 -15.41 7.53
C TRP A 190 -6.98 -14.98 8.99
N ILE A 191 -7.43 -13.77 9.34
CA ILE A 191 -7.44 -13.33 10.74
C ILE A 191 -8.40 -14.16 11.61
N HIS A 192 -9.48 -14.71 11.03
CA HIS A 192 -10.40 -15.62 11.74
C HIS A 192 -9.77 -17.01 11.94
N ILE A 193 -9.05 -17.53 10.94
CA ILE A 193 -8.24 -18.75 11.09
C ILE A 193 -7.24 -18.57 12.23
N ILE A 194 -6.53 -17.44 12.28
CA ILE A 194 -5.60 -17.14 13.37
C ILE A 194 -6.32 -17.10 14.71
N LYS A 195 -7.46 -16.41 14.82
CA LYS A 195 -8.24 -16.39 16.08
C LYS A 195 -8.66 -17.80 16.50
N HIS A 196 -9.07 -18.65 15.56
CA HIS A 196 -9.48 -20.02 15.86
C HIS A 196 -8.33 -20.86 16.44
N TYR A 197 -7.14 -20.81 15.83
CA TYR A 197 -6.00 -21.64 16.26
C TYR A 197 -5.19 -21.06 17.42
N SER A 198 -5.22 -19.74 17.62
CA SER A 198 -4.42 -19.07 18.68
C SER A 198 -5.23 -18.55 19.85
N ASN A 199 -6.57 -18.52 19.74
CA ASN A 199 -7.47 -17.83 20.66
C ASN A 199 -7.17 -16.33 20.88
N VAL A 200 -6.32 -15.72 20.05
CA VAL A 200 -5.95 -14.30 20.14
C VAL A 200 -6.27 -13.60 18.83
N TRP A 201 -6.91 -12.42 18.90
CA TRP A 201 -7.09 -11.61 17.71
C TRP A 201 -5.77 -10.97 17.27
N VAL A 202 -5.60 -10.83 15.95
CA VAL A 202 -4.41 -10.18 15.37
C VAL A 202 -4.22 -8.75 15.88
N TYR A 203 -5.32 -8.03 16.08
CA TYR A 203 -5.33 -6.64 16.53
C TYR A 203 -6.06 -6.51 17.88
N PRO A 204 -5.50 -5.79 18.87
CA PRO A 204 -6.13 -5.59 20.17
C PRO A 204 -7.54 -4.99 20.11
N VAL A 205 -7.80 -4.09 19.14
CA VAL A 205 -9.14 -3.53 18.90
C VAL A 205 -10.21 -4.61 18.74
N LEU A 206 -9.91 -5.74 18.11
CA LEU A 206 -10.88 -6.82 17.91
C LEU A 206 -11.17 -7.61 19.20
N GLU A 207 -10.25 -7.57 20.16
CA GLU A 207 -10.41 -8.23 21.46
C GLU A 207 -11.33 -7.44 22.40
N VAL A 208 -11.39 -6.11 22.25
CA VAL A 208 -12.24 -5.24 23.08
C VAL A 208 -13.65 -5.07 22.52
N LEU A 209 -13.84 -5.20 21.21
CA LEU A 209 -15.15 -5.07 20.58
C LEU A 209 -16.03 -6.32 20.84
N GLN A 210 -17.32 -6.12 21.05
CA GLN A 210 -18.32 -7.20 21.03
C GLN A 210 -18.62 -7.65 19.60
N LEU A 211 -19.25 -8.82 19.42
CA LEU A 211 -19.52 -9.37 18.09
C LEU A 211 -20.25 -8.39 17.14
N PRO A 212 -21.33 -7.69 17.54
CA PRO A 212 -21.99 -6.73 16.65
C PRO A 212 -21.06 -5.58 16.24
N GLN A 213 -20.26 -5.08 17.19
CA GLN A 213 -19.31 -4.00 16.93
C GLN A 213 -18.16 -4.46 16.03
N ARG A 214 -17.68 -5.70 16.16
CA ARG A 214 -16.68 -6.28 15.27
C ARG A 214 -17.20 -6.41 13.85
N ILE A 215 -18.45 -6.85 13.66
CA ILE A 215 -19.08 -6.92 12.34
C ILE A 215 -19.12 -5.52 11.70
N VAL A 216 -19.59 -4.52 12.45
CA VAL A 216 -19.61 -3.13 11.98
C VAL A 216 -18.20 -2.64 11.64
N PHE A 217 -17.20 -2.94 12.49
CA PHE A 217 -15.81 -2.57 12.26
C PHE A 217 -15.27 -3.20 10.97
N PHE A 218 -15.50 -4.49 10.72
CA PHE A 218 -15.08 -5.15 9.49
C PHE A 218 -15.76 -4.55 8.26
N VAL A 219 -17.08 -4.33 8.31
CA VAL A 219 -17.82 -3.70 7.21
C VAL A 219 -17.30 -2.29 6.93
N ALA A 220 -17.03 -1.50 7.98
CA ALA A 220 -16.50 -0.16 7.85
C ALA A 220 -15.11 -0.14 7.21
N VAL A 221 -14.17 -0.98 7.67
CA VAL A 221 -12.81 -1.06 7.11
C VAL A 221 -12.82 -1.55 5.65
N LEU A 222 -13.66 -2.54 5.32
CA LEU A 222 -13.81 -3.03 3.94
C LEU A 222 -14.43 -1.96 3.03
N GLY A 223 -15.53 -1.34 3.47
CA GLY A 223 -16.19 -0.26 2.74
C GLY A 223 -15.27 0.94 2.54
N PHE A 224 -14.49 1.30 3.56
CA PHE A 224 -13.46 2.34 3.48
C PHE A 224 -12.39 1.99 2.44
N THR A 225 -11.90 0.75 2.43
CA THR A 225 -10.90 0.30 1.44
C THR A 225 -11.44 0.37 0.00
N PHE A 226 -12.72 0.02 -0.21
CA PHE A 226 -13.37 0.18 -1.53
C PHE A 226 -13.59 1.64 -1.92
N ALA A 227 -13.94 2.50 -0.96
CA ALA A 227 -14.02 3.94 -1.20
C ALA A 227 -12.65 4.52 -1.59
N LEU A 228 -11.56 4.04 -0.99
CA LEU A 228 -10.20 4.43 -1.35
C LEU A 228 -9.80 4.01 -2.77
N TYR A 229 -10.27 2.85 -3.26
CA TYR A 229 -10.10 2.48 -4.67
C TYR A 229 -10.73 3.53 -5.60
N LEU A 230 -11.98 3.90 -5.32
CA LEU A 230 -12.72 4.90 -6.12
C LEU A 230 -12.06 6.28 -6.02
N LEU A 231 -11.57 6.65 -4.84
CA LEU A 231 -10.81 7.88 -4.64
C LEU A 231 -9.53 7.90 -5.49
N GLY A 232 -8.78 6.79 -5.51
CA GLY A 232 -7.58 6.66 -6.34
C GLY A 232 -7.90 6.83 -7.83
N GLU A 233 -8.95 6.15 -8.31
CA GLU A 233 -9.41 6.28 -9.70
C GLU A 233 -9.77 7.75 -10.04
N PHE A 234 -10.51 8.40 -9.14
CA PHE A 234 -10.88 9.81 -9.28
C PHE A 234 -9.64 10.72 -9.34
N ILE A 235 -8.71 10.60 -8.38
CA ILE A 235 -7.48 11.41 -8.33
C ILE A 235 -6.67 11.21 -9.61
N ASN A 236 -6.43 9.96 -10.04
CA ASN A 236 -5.67 9.67 -11.25
C ASN A 236 -6.30 10.34 -12.49
N ASN A 237 -7.63 10.27 -12.62
CA ASN A 237 -8.33 10.87 -13.75
C ASN A 237 -8.28 12.40 -13.72
N VAL A 238 -8.34 13.02 -12.55
CA VAL A 238 -8.27 14.48 -12.39
C VAL A 238 -6.86 15.00 -12.66
N VAL A 239 -5.85 14.41 -12.01
CA VAL A 239 -4.45 14.84 -12.09
C VAL A 239 -3.93 14.77 -13.53
N TRP A 240 -4.30 13.71 -14.27
CA TRP A 240 -3.76 13.45 -15.60
C TRP A 240 -4.71 13.81 -16.75
N ALA A 241 -5.86 14.43 -16.47
CA ALA A 241 -6.90 14.72 -17.47
C ALA A 241 -6.37 15.48 -18.68
N LYS A 242 -5.53 16.49 -18.45
CA LYS A 242 -5.02 17.39 -19.49
C LYS A 242 -3.97 16.68 -20.34
N GLU A 243 -3.03 16.00 -19.69
CA GLU A 243 -1.91 15.30 -20.30
C GLU A 243 -2.38 14.14 -21.16
N VAL A 244 -3.37 13.37 -20.69
CA VAL A 244 -4.00 12.29 -21.45
C VAL A 244 -4.69 12.84 -22.70
N LYS A 245 -5.50 13.90 -22.57
CA LYS A 245 -6.17 14.55 -23.72
C LYS A 245 -5.16 15.07 -24.76
N LEU A 246 -4.06 15.67 -24.32
CA LEU A 246 -3.00 16.14 -25.20
C LEU A 246 -2.26 14.99 -25.90
N SER A 247 -2.05 13.87 -25.19
CA SER A 247 -1.42 12.68 -25.76
C SER A 247 -2.29 12.05 -26.85
N GLN A 248 -3.61 11.93 -26.61
CA GLN A 248 -4.56 11.36 -27.57
C GLN A 248 -4.68 12.18 -28.86
N ARG A 249 -4.60 13.51 -28.76
CA ARG A 249 -4.60 14.39 -29.95
C ARG A 249 -3.35 14.26 -30.82
N LYS A 250 -2.22 13.82 -30.26
CA LYS A 250 -0.96 13.63 -30.99
C LYS A 250 -0.86 12.25 -31.64
N SER A 251 -1.64 11.28 -31.16
CA SER A 251 -1.68 9.91 -31.69
C SER A 251 -2.71 9.71 -32.81
N ASN A 252 -3.62 10.67 -33.00
CA ASN A 252 -4.57 10.75 -34.10
C ASN A 252 -3.99 11.59 -35.24
#